data_AF-A0A946XML1-F1
#
_entry.id   AF-A0A946XML1-F1
#
_cell.length_a   1.000
_cell.length_b   1.000
_cell.length_c   1.000
_cell.angle_alpha   90.00
_cell.angle_beta   90.00
_cell.angle_gamma   90.00
#
_symmetry.space_group_name_H-M   'P 1'
#
loop_
_entity.id
_entity.type
_entity.pdbx_description
1 polymer ?
#
loop_
_entity_poly.entity_id
_entity_poly.type
_entity_poly.pdbx_seq_one_letter_code
_entity_poly.pdbx_strand_id
1 'polypeptide(L)'
;KADLASEDDLASFRDWAARLFPPKLVVAEAAMGEIDNALLDLKAEDERLPLFPHLHDHSASQPAPKLGTPEPGQPVRAVNEGNGYQGCGWVFAPDDIFDQDALTDYLGPPGPKGLEKVERLKGVFRIGAEWMLIDRARGEISVTPIAYRRDSRLEIILPESEGVDWDKIEAELLGLIK
;
A
#
# COMPACT_ATOMS: atom_id res chain seq x y z
N LYS A 1 -17.52 -0.19 22.46
CA LYS A 1 -18.84 0.22 22.98
C LYS A 1 -18.72 0.26 24.48
N ALA A 2 -18.86 1.42 25.11
CA ALA A 2 -18.65 1.58 26.54
C ALA A 2 -19.89 1.22 27.37
N ASP A 3 -21.06 1.11 26.73
CA ASP A 3 -22.38 0.84 27.34
C ASP A 3 -22.44 -0.34 28.31
N LEU A 4 -21.68 -1.37 27.99
CA LEU A 4 -21.69 -2.66 28.69
C LEU A 4 -20.29 -3.04 29.20
N ALA A 5 -19.30 -2.15 29.01
CA ALA A 5 -17.93 -2.40 29.42
C ALA A 5 -17.75 -2.01 30.88
N SER A 6 -17.03 -2.83 31.65
CA SER A 6 -16.64 -2.45 33.00
C SER A 6 -15.53 -1.39 32.98
N GLU A 7 -15.29 -0.72 34.11
CA GLU A 7 -14.18 0.23 34.22
C GLU A 7 -12.82 -0.43 33.97
N ASP A 8 -12.65 -1.69 34.41
CA ASP A 8 -11.43 -2.47 34.19
C ASP A 8 -11.22 -2.83 32.71
N ASP A 9 -12.32 -3.11 31.98
CA ASP A 9 -12.26 -3.36 30.53
C ASP A 9 -11.87 -2.10 29.77
N LEU A 10 -12.44 -0.94 30.16
CA LEU A 10 -12.11 0.35 29.56
C LEU A 10 -10.67 0.75 29.86
N ALA A 11 -10.20 0.54 31.08
CA ALA A 11 -8.80 0.77 31.45
C ALA A 11 -7.85 -0.10 30.61
N SER A 12 -8.13 -1.41 30.52
CA SER A 12 -7.35 -2.35 29.71
C SER A 12 -7.34 -1.98 28.23
N PHE A 13 -8.48 -1.54 27.70
CA PHE A 13 -8.62 -1.07 26.32
C PHE A 13 -7.78 0.19 26.06
N ARG A 14 -7.83 1.20 26.95
CA ARG A 14 -7.02 2.42 26.83
C ARG A 14 -5.54 2.11 26.85
N ASP A 15 -5.12 1.23 27.76
CA ASP A 15 -3.72 0.80 27.89
C ASP A 15 -3.22 0.08 26.64
N TRP A 16 -4.06 -0.81 26.08
CA TRP A 16 -3.77 -1.48 24.81
C TRP A 16 -3.71 -0.49 23.64
N ALA A 17 -4.69 0.41 23.53
CA ALA A 17 -4.81 1.34 22.43
C ALA A 17 -3.67 2.37 22.41
N ALA A 18 -3.19 2.79 23.58
CA ALA A 18 -2.04 3.68 23.73
C ALA A 18 -0.72 3.06 23.27
N ARG A 19 -0.64 1.72 23.20
CA ARG A 19 0.55 0.99 22.73
C ARG A 19 0.52 0.71 21.22
N LEU A 20 -0.53 1.09 20.51
CA LEU A 20 -0.63 0.87 19.07
C LEU A 20 0.34 1.79 18.32
N PHE A 21 1.10 1.20 17.40
CA PHE A 21 1.97 1.91 16.48
C PHE A 21 1.54 1.64 15.01
N PRO A 22 1.44 2.67 14.15
CA PRO A 22 1.51 4.09 14.51
C PRO A 22 0.36 4.49 15.45
N PRO A 23 0.54 5.54 16.27
CA PRO A 23 -0.51 6.04 17.16
C PRO A 23 -1.81 6.30 16.39
N LYS A 24 -2.94 5.89 16.97
CA LYS A 24 -4.25 6.17 16.38
C LYS A 24 -4.53 7.67 16.45
N LEU A 25 -5.19 8.21 15.41
CA LEU A 25 -5.54 9.62 15.35
C LEU A 25 -6.35 10.05 16.58
N VAL A 26 -7.35 9.23 16.89
CA VAL A 26 -8.18 9.32 18.07
C VAL A 26 -8.52 7.90 18.49
N VAL A 27 -8.51 7.67 19.80
CA VAL A 27 -9.14 6.52 20.44
C VAL A 27 -10.32 7.09 21.21
N ALA A 28 -11.54 6.66 20.86
CA ALA A 28 -12.76 7.16 21.46
C ALA A 28 -13.66 6.01 21.91
N GLU A 29 -14.38 6.24 23.01
CA GLU A 29 -15.39 5.35 23.54
C GLU A 29 -16.75 5.82 23.05
N ALA A 30 -17.45 4.97 22.30
CA ALA A 30 -18.82 5.23 21.89
C ALA A 30 -19.79 4.57 22.87
N ALA A 31 -20.81 5.32 23.28
CA ALA A 31 -21.86 4.83 24.16
C ALA A 31 -23.26 5.19 23.62
N MET A 32 -24.21 4.25 23.65
CA MET A 32 -25.61 4.43 23.29
C MET A 32 -25.82 4.97 21.87
N GLY A 33 -24.88 4.66 20.97
CA GLY A 33 -24.88 5.17 19.59
C GLY A 33 -24.36 6.60 19.45
N GLU A 34 -23.94 7.25 20.54
CA GLU A 34 -23.30 8.55 20.50
C GLU A 34 -21.87 8.41 19.96
N ILE A 35 -21.63 9.06 18.82
CA ILE A 35 -20.32 9.19 18.19
C ILE A 35 -20.21 10.64 17.72
N ASP A 36 -19.15 11.31 18.12
CA ASP A 36 -18.89 12.69 17.67
C ASP A 36 -18.62 12.72 16.16
N ASN A 37 -19.47 13.44 15.42
CA ASN A 37 -19.34 13.57 13.97
C ASN A 37 -18.05 14.28 13.56
N ALA A 38 -17.50 15.15 14.41
CA ALA A 38 -16.24 15.83 14.13
C ALA A 38 -15.07 14.84 13.97
N LEU A 39 -15.20 13.61 14.46
CA LEU A 39 -14.24 12.54 14.23
C LEU A 39 -14.05 12.21 12.74
N LEU A 40 -15.07 12.44 11.91
CA LEU A 40 -15.03 12.19 10.46
C LEU A 40 -14.18 13.23 9.71
N ASP A 41 -14.01 14.41 10.28
CA ASP A 41 -13.27 15.52 9.68
C ASP A 41 -11.79 15.53 10.08
N LEU A 42 -11.39 14.64 10.99
CA LEU A 42 -10.01 14.54 11.45
C LEU A 42 -9.07 14.11 10.32
N LYS A 43 -7.98 14.86 10.14
CA LYS A 43 -7.03 14.60 9.06
C LYS A 43 -5.86 13.73 9.50
N ALA A 44 -5.54 12.79 8.61
CA ALA A 44 -4.24 12.15 8.42
C ALA A 44 -3.06 13.13 8.60
N GLU A 45 -2.02 12.83 9.39
CA GLU A 45 -0.66 13.31 9.12
C GLU A 45 -0.03 12.18 8.30
N ASP A 46 0.63 12.53 7.21
CA ASP A 46 0.84 11.67 6.04
C ASP A 46 1.74 10.44 6.30
N GLU A 47 2.46 10.44 7.43
CA GLU A 47 3.33 9.35 7.89
C GLU A 47 2.58 8.10 8.39
N ARG A 48 1.24 8.16 8.49
CA ARG A 48 0.40 7.11 9.13
C ARG A 48 -0.14 6.05 8.19
N LEU A 49 0.24 6.08 6.91
CA LEU A 49 -0.13 5.03 5.97
C LEU A 49 0.92 3.92 5.99
N PRO A 50 0.55 2.66 6.29
CA PRO A 50 1.46 1.56 6.11
C PRO A 50 1.84 1.51 4.63
N LEU A 51 3.15 1.56 4.37
CA LEU A 51 3.71 1.48 3.04
C LEU A 51 3.36 0.12 2.38
N PHE A 52 3.04 -0.89 3.21
CA PHE A 52 2.70 -2.26 2.79
C PHE A 52 1.50 -2.79 3.62
N PRO A 53 0.27 -2.75 3.06
CA PRO A 53 -0.96 -3.23 3.72
C PRO A 53 -0.99 -4.74 4.07
N HIS A 54 0.03 -5.50 3.66
CA HIS A 54 0.11 -6.95 3.84
C HIS A 54 1.06 -7.41 4.96
N LEU A 55 1.56 -6.50 5.81
CA LEU A 55 2.16 -6.85 7.11
C LEU A 55 1.13 -7.25 8.18
N HIS A 56 0.06 -7.95 7.80
CA HIS A 56 -0.82 -8.62 8.77
C HIS A 56 -0.16 -9.91 9.26
N ASP A 57 1.05 -9.80 9.79
CA ASP A 57 1.56 -10.77 10.74
C ASP A 57 1.33 -10.18 12.14
N HIS A 58 0.50 -10.85 12.94
CA HIS A 58 0.24 -10.45 14.33
C HIS A 58 1.44 -10.76 15.26
N SER A 59 2.57 -11.19 14.70
CA SER A 59 3.81 -11.41 15.44
C SER A 59 4.79 -10.24 15.26
N ALA A 60 4.98 -9.51 16.36
CA ALA A 60 6.03 -8.51 16.58
C ALA A 60 6.06 -7.30 15.62
N SER A 61 5.74 -6.15 16.21
CA SER A 61 6.07 -4.79 15.78
C SER A 61 7.50 -4.67 15.24
N GLN A 62 7.68 -4.90 13.94
CA GLN A 62 8.80 -4.33 13.20
C GLN A 62 8.42 -2.90 12.81
N PRO A 63 9.24 -1.89 13.11
CA PRO A 63 9.04 -0.57 12.54
C PRO A 63 9.07 -0.71 11.03
N ALA A 64 8.02 -0.25 10.35
CA ALA A 64 8.03 -0.15 8.90
C ALA A 64 9.33 0.55 8.49
N PRO A 65 10.07 0.03 7.50
CA PRO A 65 11.28 0.70 7.03
C PRO A 65 10.90 2.14 6.68
N LYS A 66 11.68 3.11 7.19
CA LYS A 66 11.53 4.52 6.79
C LYS A 66 11.96 4.62 5.34
N LEU A 67 11.07 4.33 4.40
CA LEU A 67 11.31 4.69 3.01
C LEU A 67 11.43 6.22 2.93
N GLY A 68 12.38 6.69 2.14
CA GLY A 68 12.51 8.12 1.86
C GLY A 68 11.26 8.68 1.19
N THR A 69 11.22 10.00 1.01
CA THR A 69 10.22 10.63 0.15
C THR A 69 10.63 10.39 -1.31
N PRO A 70 9.73 9.90 -2.19
CA PRO A 70 10.05 9.76 -3.60
C PRO A 70 10.18 11.13 -4.26
N GLU A 71 11.21 11.29 -5.07
CA GLU A 71 11.41 12.45 -5.93
C GLU A 71 11.05 12.07 -7.38
N PRO A 72 10.71 13.03 -8.27
CA PRO A 72 10.38 12.72 -9.66
C PRO A 72 11.46 11.88 -10.34
N GLY A 73 11.06 10.76 -10.94
CA GLY A 73 11.95 9.77 -11.57
C GLY A 73 12.85 9.00 -10.61
N GLN A 74 12.65 9.14 -9.29
CA GLN A 74 13.43 8.48 -8.23
C GLN A 74 12.47 7.82 -7.22
N PRO A 75 11.87 6.68 -7.59
CA PRO A 75 10.99 5.96 -6.69
C PRO A 75 11.75 5.46 -5.47
N VAL A 76 11.01 5.32 -4.38
CA VAL A 76 11.48 4.58 -3.22
C VAL A 76 10.90 3.17 -3.29
N ARG A 77 11.74 2.16 -3.04
CA ARG A 77 11.33 0.76 -3.05
C ARG A 77 11.62 0.03 -1.76
N ALA A 78 10.86 -1.02 -1.51
CA ALA A 78 11.22 -2.04 -0.53
C ALA A 78 10.99 -3.44 -1.10
N VAL A 79 11.82 -4.37 -0.67
CA VAL A 79 11.72 -5.79 -1.00
C VAL A 79 11.36 -6.54 0.27
N ASN A 80 10.47 -7.52 0.14
CA ASN A 80 10.05 -8.38 1.24
C ASN A 80 10.06 -9.84 0.80
N GLU A 81 10.37 -10.72 1.74
CA GLU A 81 10.38 -12.16 1.57
C GLU A 81 9.67 -12.80 2.77
N GLY A 82 8.89 -13.85 2.53
CA GLY A 82 8.18 -14.55 3.58
C GLY A 82 7.10 -15.48 3.06
N ASN A 83 6.77 -16.51 3.84
CA ASN A 83 5.70 -17.46 3.54
C ASN A 83 5.83 -18.17 2.17
N GLY A 84 7.05 -18.31 1.64
CA GLY A 84 7.32 -18.91 0.32
C GLY A 84 7.14 -17.96 -0.87
N TYR A 85 7.01 -16.66 -0.60
CA TYR A 85 6.89 -15.61 -1.60
C TYR A 85 7.97 -14.54 -1.42
N GLN A 86 8.24 -13.83 -2.50
CA GLN A 86 9.01 -12.60 -2.52
C GLN A 86 8.19 -11.51 -3.18
N GLY A 87 8.43 -10.26 -2.80
CA GLY A 87 7.76 -9.12 -3.37
C GLY A 87 8.62 -7.88 -3.40
N CYS A 88 8.23 -6.95 -4.26
CA CYS A 88 8.79 -5.61 -4.27
C CYS A 88 7.67 -4.59 -4.43
N GLY A 89 7.74 -3.56 -3.61
CA GLY A 89 6.85 -2.41 -3.67
C GLY A 89 7.61 -1.14 -4.03
N TRP A 90 7.03 -0.34 -4.91
CA TRP A 90 7.51 0.98 -5.32
C TRP A 90 6.51 2.07 -4.93
N VAL A 91 7.03 3.23 -4.56
CA VAL A 91 6.28 4.48 -4.47
C VAL A 91 7.00 5.51 -5.33
N PHE A 92 6.27 6.11 -6.25
CA PHE A 92 6.75 7.13 -7.18
C PHE A 92 6.25 8.50 -6.74
N ALA A 93 6.89 9.56 -7.23
CA ALA A 93 6.47 10.90 -6.89
C ALA A 93 5.07 11.18 -7.45
N PRO A 94 4.29 12.10 -6.83
CA PRO A 94 2.99 12.50 -7.36
C PRO A 94 3.07 13.08 -8.78
N ASP A 95 4.23 13.65 -9.14
CA ASP A 95 4.50 14.25 -10.44
C ASP A 95 4.93 13.24 -11.52
N ASP A 96 5.20 11.99 -11.15
CA ASP A 96 5.45 10.92 -12.11
C ASP A 96 4.11 10.47 -12.73
N ILE A 97 3.88 10.92 -13.97
CA ILE A 97 2.67 10.62 -14.75
C ILE A 97 2.96 9.48 -15.71
N PHE A 98 2.18 8.41 -15.64
CA PHE A 98 2.42 7.20 -16.44
C PHE A 98 1.64 7.20 -17.77
N ASP A 99 2.21 6.53 -18.78
CA ASP A 99 1.47 6.11 -19.96
C ASP A 99 0.52 4.95 -19.61
N GLN A 100 -0.80 5.19 -19.70
CA GLN A 100 -1.82 4.20 -19.36
C GLN A 100 -1.72 2.91 -20.18
N ASP A 101 -1.53 3.03 -21.50
CA ASP A 101 -1.55 1.89 -22.41
C ASP A 101 -0.28 1.05 -22.21
N ALA A 102 0.87 1.70 -22.19
CA ALA A 102 2.15 1.02 -21.96
C ALA A 102 2.21 0.35 -20.57
N LEU A 103 1.64 0.98 -19.55
CA LEU A 103 1.58 0.43 -18.20
C LEU A 103 0.63 -0.79 -18.12
N THR A 104 -0.54 -0.70 -18.75
CA THR A 104 -1.49 -1.82 -18.78
C THR A 104 -0.92 -3.00 -19.57
N ASP A 105 -0.24 -2.74 -20.68
CA ASP A 105 0.44 -3.77 -21.48
C ASP A 105 1.59 -4.43 -20.71
N TYR A 106 2.38 -3.65 -19.98
CA TYR A 106 3.52 -4.15 -19.22
C TYR A 106 3.10 -4.95 -17.98
N LEU A 107 2.08 -4.50 -17.25
CA LEU A 107 1.63 -5.13 -15.99
C LEU A 107 0.55 -6.21 -16.21
N GLY A 108 -0.14 -6.19 -17.36
CA GLY A 108 -1.08 -7.23 -17.79
C GLY A 108 -0.41 -8.56 -18.16
N PRO A 109 -1.17 -9.65 -18.39
CA PRO A 109 -0.60 -10.92 -18.83
C PRO A 109 0.15 -10.78 -20.19
N PRO A 110 1.35 -11.36 -20.35
CA PRO A 110 2.03 -12.29 -19.44
C PRO A 110 2.67 -11.63 -18.20
N GLY A 111 3.01 -10.35 -18.28
CA GLY A 111 3.62 -9.55 -17.21
C GLY A 111 4.95 -8.97 -17.63
N PRO A 112 5.65 -8.31 -16.69
CA PRO A 112 6.98 -7.80 -16.92
C PRO A 112 7.92 -8.86 -17.50
N LYS A 113 8.71 -8.47 -18.51
CA LYS A 113 9.64 -9.40 -19.16
C LYS A 113 10.62 -10.00 -18.17
N GLY A 114 10.65 -11.33 -18.10
CA GLY A 114 11.50 -12.08 -17.18
C GLY A 114 10.78 -12.59 -15.93
N LEU A 115 9.49 -12.27 -15.77
CA LEU A 115 8.63 -12.87 -14.76
C LEU A 115 7.69 -13.87 -15.42
N GLU A 116 7.82 -15.16 -15.11
CA GLU A 116 6.93 -16.21 -15.60
C GLU A 116 5.71 -16.39 -14.68
N LYS A 117 5.92 -16.20 -13.37
CA LYS A 117 4.89 -16.47 -12.35
C LYS A 117 4.58 -15.26 -11.49
N VAL A 118 3.79 -14.34 -12.03
CA VAL A 118 3.16 -13.27 -11.24
C VAL A 118 1.98 -13.83 -10.46
N GLU A 119 2.09 -13.92 -9.12
CA GLU A 119 0.97 -14.38 -8.28
C GLU A 119 -0.03 -13.25 -8.05
N ARG A 120 0.48 -12.06 -7.73
CA ARG A 120 -0.34 -10.88 -7.51
C ARG A 120 0.40 -9.62 -7.89
N LEU A 121 -0.34 -8.66 -8.42
CA LEU A 121 0.14 -7.31 -8.66
C LEU A 121 -0.97 -6.33 -8.33
N LYS A 122 -0.66 -5.27 -7.58
CA LYS A 122 -1.59 -4.19 -7.31
C LYS A 122 -0.89 -2.86 -7.41
N GLY A 123 -1.42 -1.95 -8.21
CA GLY A 123 -0.83 -0.63 -8.34
C GLY A 123 -1.85 0.48 -8.58
N VAL A 124 -1.55 1.64 -8.04
CA VAL A 124 -2.29 2.89 -8.23
C VAL A 124 -1.40 3.84 -9.00
N PHE A 125 -1.90 4.42 -10.08
CA PHE A 125 -1.07 5.24 -10.97
C PHE A 125 -1.80 6.51 -11.38
N ARG A 126 -1.05 7.61 -11.41
CA ARG A 126 -1.46 8.86 -12.05
C ARG A 126 -1.30 8.72 -13.57
N ILE A 127 -2.38 8.94 -14.31
CA ILE A 127 -2.46 8.89 -15.77
C ILE A 127 -3.05 10.21 -16.29
N GLY A 128 -2.18 11.15 -16.65
CA GLY A 128 -2.55 12.54 -16.90
C GLY A 128 -3.14 13.23 -15.66
N ALA A 129 -4.39 13.68 -15.77
CA ALA A 129 -5.15 14.26 -14.66
C ALA A 129 -5.92 13.22 -13.83
N GLU A 130 -6.08 12.00 -14.36
CA GLU A 130 -6.84 10.93 -13.75
C GLU A 130 -5.95 9.93 -13.03
N TRP A 131 -6.58 9.04 -12.27
CA TRP A 131 -5.90 8.00 -11.51
C TRP A 131 -6.62 6.68 -11.67
N MET A 132 -5.83 5.61 -11.77
CA MET A 132 -6.35 4.26 -11.97
C MET A 132 -5.72 3.26 -11.00
N LEU A 133 -6.51 2.25 -10.64
CA LEU A 133 -6.09 1.04 -9.98
C LEU A 133 -5.92 -0.06 -11.02
N ILE A 134 -4.76 -0.71 -11.02
CA ILE A 134 -4.54 -2.02 -11.62
C ILE A 134 -4.55 -3.04 -10.48
N ASP A 135 -5.46 -4.02 -10.52
CA ASP A 135 -5.45 -5.18 -9.63
C ASP A 135 -5.40 -6.44 -10.50
N ARG A 136 -4.31 -7.19 -10.37
CA ARG A 136 -4.05 -8.42 -11.09
C ARG A 136 -3.81 -9.55 -10.11
N ALA A 137 -4.55 -10.64 -10.30
CA ALA A 137 -4.30 -11.91 -9.64
C ALA A 137 -4.01 -12.95 -10.72
N ARG A 138 -2.76 -13.42 -10.77
CA ARG A 138 -2.30 -14.39 -11.78
C ARG A 138 -2.55 -13.92 -13.21
N GLY A 139 -3.52 -14.52 -13.91
CA GLY A 139 -3.87 -14.17 -15.29
C GLY A 139 -5.02 -13.17 -15.41
N GLU A 140 -5.71 -12.86 -14.32
CA GLU A 140 -6.87 -11.97 -14.33
C GLU A 140 -6.45 -10.56 -13.93
N ILE A 141 -6.80 -9.58 -14.76
CA ILE A 141 -6.49 -8.17 -14.54
C ILE A 141 -7.77 -7.34 -14.55
N SER A 142 -7.84 -6.37 -13.65
CA SER A 142 -8.86 -5.33 -13.62
C SER A 142 -8.22 -3.96 -13.58
N VAL A 143 -8.77 -3.02 -14.35
CA VAL A 143 -8.35 -1.62 -14.39
C VAL A 143 -9.55 -0.76 -14.07
N THR A 144 -9.47 0.04 -13.00
CA THR A 144 -10.61 0.84 -12.52
C THR A 144 -10.18 2.26 -12.19
N PRO A 145 -10.92 3.30 -12.60
CA PRO A 145 -10.69 4.67 -12.14
C PRO A 145 -10.88 4.77 -10.62
N ILE A 146 -10.06 5.58 -9.95
CA ILE A 146 -10.13 5.77 -8.49
C ILE A 146 -9.95 7.23 -8.10
N ALA A 147 -10.38 7.60 -6.89
CA ALA A 147 -10.29 8.96 -6.35
C ALA A 147 -8.99 9.25 -5.57
N TYR A 148 -8.12 8.27 -5.39
CA TYR A 148 -6.81 8.46 -4.75
C TYR A 148 -5.93 9.40 -5.60
N ARG A 149 -5.23 10.36 -4.98
CA ARG A 149 -4.46 11.41 -5.68
C ARG A 149 -3.07 11.67 -5.09
N ARG A 150 -2.58 10.83 -4.17
CA ARG A 150 -1.39 11.15 -3.37
C ARG A 150 -0.09 10.81 -4.08
N ASP A 151 0.07 9.58 -4.55
CA ASP A 151 1.34 9.06 -5.12
C ASP A 151 1.06 7.85 -6.02
N SER A 152 1.86 7.62 -7.06
CA SER A 152 1.77 6.34 -7.78
C SER A 152 2.49 5.27 -6.97
N ARG A 153 1.94 4.05 -6.91
CA ARG A 153 2.49 2.94 -6.12
C ARG A 153 2.21 1.61 -6.80
N LEU A 154 3.09 0.65 -6.61
CA LEU A 154 2.98 -0.69 -7.19
C LEU A 154 3.53 -1.70 -6.21
N GLU A 155 2.88 -2.85 -6.08
CA GLU A 155 3.44 -4.04 -5.43
C GLU A 155 3.30 -5.24 -6.36
N ILE A 156 4.39 -5.99 -6.51
CA ILE A 156 4.45 -7.25 -7.26
C ILE A 156 4.84 -8.36 -6.29
N ILE A 157 4.08 -9.46 -6.31
CA ILE A 157 4.31 -10.65 -5.49
C ILE A 157 4.52 -11.85 -6.40
N LEU A 158 5.61 -12.57 -6.16
CA LEU A 158 6.07 -13.73 -6.91
C LEU A 158 6.34 -14.89 -5.94
N PRO A 159 6.31 -16.15 -6.39
CA PRO A 159 6.89 -17.24 -5.64
C PRO A 159 8.38 -16.99 -5.41
N GLU A 160 8.92 -17.40 -4.25
CA GLU A 160 10.36 -17.26 -3.95
C GLU A 160 11.23 -18.04 -4.95
N SER A 161 10.68 -19.08 -5.59
CA SER A 161 11.36 -19.85 -6.64
C SER A 161 11.58 -19.10 -7.95
N GLU A 162 10.90 -17.96 -8.14
CA GLU A 162 10.98 -17.16 -9.37
C GLU A 162 12.22 -16.25 -9.34
N GLY A 163 13.09 -16.32 -10.35
CA GLY A 163 14.22 -15.41 -10.43
C GLY A 163 13.77 -14.02 -10.88
N VAL A 164 14.11 -12.97 -10.13
CA VAL A 164 13.74 -11.59 -10.46
C VAL A 164 14.89 -10.61 -10.29
N ASP A 165 14.99 -9.69 -11.23
CA ASP A 165 15.88 -8.54 -11.20
C ASP A 165 15.04 -7.27 -10.96
N TRP A 166 14.89 -6.87 -9.69
CA TRP A 166 14.08 -5.72 -9.32
C TRP A 166 14.61 -4.39 -9.88
N ASP A 167 15.92 -4.28 -10.12
CA ASP A 167 16.52 -3.09 -10.74
C ASP A 167 16.08 -2.95 -12.20
N LYS A 168 16.03 -4.07 -12.92
CA LYS A 168 15.51 -4.08 -14.30
C LYS A 168 14.02 -3.75 -14.36
N ILE A 169 13.22 -4.29 -13.43
CA ILE A 169 11.79 -3.96 -13.35
C ILE A 169 11.60 -2.47 -13.07
N GLU A 170 12.35 -1.91 -12.12
CA GLU A 170 12.32 -0.48 -11.82
C GLU A 170 12.70 0.38 -13.02
N ALA A 171 13.75 0.02 -13.76
CA ALA A 171 14.18 0.74 -14.96
C ALA A 171 13.10 0.74 -16.05
N GLU A 172 12.41 -0.38 -16.26
CA GLU A 172 11.29 -0.47 -17.20
C GLU A 172 10.11 0.40 -16.72
N LEU A 173 9.75 0.34 -15.44
CA LEU A 173 8.68 1.18 -14.85
C LEU A 173 8.97 2.68 -15.02
N LEU A 174 10.22 3.10 -14.78
CA LEU A 174 10.67 4.47 -15.01
C LEU A 174 10.53 4.89 -16.48
N GLY A 175 10.75 3.96 -17.41
CA GLY A 175 10.55 4.17 -18.85
C GLY A 175 9.08 4.36 -19.26
N LEU A 176 8.12 4.10 -18.36
CA LEU A 176 6.68 4.27 -18.61
C LEU A 176 6.18 5.67 -18.17
N ILE A 177 7.04 6.51 -17.60
CA ILE A 177 6.72 7.89 -17.19
C ILE A 177 6.76 8.81 -18.42
N LYS A 178 5.80 9.74 -18.53
CA LYS A 178 5.63 10.73 -19.61
C LYS A 178 6.25 12.09 -19.31
#